data_AF-A0A6G3SDS2-F1
#
_entry.id   AF-A0A6G3SDS2-F1
#
_cell.length_a   1.000
_cell.length_b   1.000
_cell.length_c   1.000
_cell.angle_alpha   90.00
_cell.angle_beta   90.00
_cell.angle_gamma   90.00
#
_symmetry.space_group_name_H-M   'P 1'
#
loop_
_entity.id
_entity.type
_entity.pdbx_description
1 polymer ?
#
loop_
_entity_poly.entity_id
_entity_poly.type
_entity_poly.pdbx_seq_one_letter_code
_entity_poly.pdbx_strand_id
1 'polypeptide(L)'
;TLDHPRGRRPASFAYALLPNATGAAVRRHHGAHVLANTTRLQAVRHDGLGLTAANTFTAGTHHTAGLTVEGAASVLVRRREEVTVAVSDPTTERDTVTVVLRGRGLRKVRGDDAVRVRRVPGGTRLDVDTHHAYGRSLGVTLR
;
A
#
# COMPACT_ATOMS: atom_id res chain seq x y z
N THR A 1 15.81 8.25 -21.88
CA THR A 1 14.47 7.63 -22.09
C THR A 1 14.60 6.14 -21.86
N LEU A 2 13.53 5.48 -21.40
CA LEU A 2 13.49 4.01 -21.30
C LEU A 2 12.84 3.46 -22.56
N ASP A 3 13.62 2.84 -23.43
CA ASP A 3 13.11 2.31 -24.70
C ASP A 3 12.38 0.98 -24.51
N HIS A 4 11.16 0.90 -25.05
CA HIS A 4 10.31 -0.28 -25.02
C HIS A 4 9.92 -0.67 -26.46
N PRO A 5 10.63 -1.62 -27.09
CA PRO A 5 10.36 -2.03 -28.46
C PRO A 5 8.94 -2.60 -28.61
N ARG A 6 8.24 -2.22 -29.68
CA ARG A 6 6.90 -2.72 -30.01
C ARG A 6 6.93 -4.26 -30.16
N GLY A 7 5.87 -4.93 -29.71
CA GLY A 7 5.70 -6.39 -29.88
C GLY A 7 6.44 -7.26 -28.87
N ARG A 8 7.18 -6.69 -27.90
CA ARG A 8 7.74 -7.45 -26.78
C ARG A 8 6.77 -7.56 -25.60
N ARG A 9 7.01 -8.58 -24.76
CA ARG A 9 6.33 -8.76 -23.47
C ARG A 9 6.44 -7.48 -22.62
N PRO A 10 5.48 -7.23 -21.70
CA PRO A 10 5.53 -6.08 -20.81
C PRO A 10 6.89 -6.02 -20.11
N ALA A 11 7.61 -4.92 -20.33
CA ALA A 11 8.83 -4.63 -19.57
C ALA A 11 8.45 -3.79 -18.34
N SER A 12 9.22 -3.99 -17.27
CA SER A 12 9.03 -3.32 -15.98
C SER A 12 10.22 -2.43 -15.71
N PHE A 13 9.98 -1.23 -15.20
CA PHE A 13 11.02 -0.32 -14.73
C PHE A 13 10.70 0.19 -13.33
N ALA A 14 11.75 0.59 -12.62
CA ALA A 14 11.64 1.28 -11.34
C ALA A 14 12.76 2.32 -11.27
N TYR A 15 12.41 3.55 -10.90
CA TYR A 15 13.35 4.63 -10.66
C TYR A 15 12.82 5.50 -9.51
N ALA A 16 13.72 6.22 -8.86
CA ALA A 16 13.38 7.21 -7.86
C ALA A 16 13.76 8.59 -8.39
N LEU A 17 12.84 9.55 -8.23
CA LEU A 17 13.14 10.96 -8.44
C LEU A 17 13.64 11.52 -7.11
N LEU A 18 14.81 12.16 -7.13
CA LEU A 18 15.42 12.82 -5.98
C LEU A 18 15.59 14.31 -6.28
N PRO A 19 14.51 15.11 -6.19
CA PRO A 19 14.56 16.53 -6.51
C PRO A 19 15.60 17.25 -5.65
N ASN A 20 16.35 18.16 -6.27
CA ASN A 20 17.35 19.01 -5.60
C ASN A 20 18.49 18.26 -4.90
N ALA A 21 18.68 16.96 -5.15
CA ALA A 21 19.73 16.18 -4.53
C ALA A 21 21.10 16.45 -5.18
N THR A 22 22.12 16.70 -4.35
CA THR A 22 23.52 16.70 -4.82
C THR A 22 23.97 15.29 -5.19
N GLY A 23 25.03 15.16 -5.99
CA GLY A 23 25.57 13.83 -6.32
C GLY A 23 25.97 13.01 -5.09
N ALA A 24 26.43 13.65 -4.01
CA ALA A 24 26.71 12.98 -2.74
C ALA A 24 25.43 12.49 -2.04
N ALA A 25 24.36 13.30 -2.06
CA ALA A 25 23.06 12.92 -1.51
C ALA A 25 22.44 11.74 -2.29
N VAL A 26 22.56 11.73 -3.61
CA VAL A 26 22.11 10.61 -4.46
C VAL A 26 22.84 9.32 -4.09
N ARG A 27 24.19 9.35 -3.97
CA ARG A 27 24.98 8.17 -3.59
C ARG A 27 24.66 7.66 -2.19
N ARG A 28 24.21 8.54 -1.30
CA ARG A 28 23.78 8.20 0.06
C ARG A 28 22.31 7.80 0.14
N HIS A 29 21.51 7.97 -0.91
CA HIS A 29 20.10 7.66 -0.87
C HIS A 29 19.90 6.15 -0.67
N HIS A 30 19.17 5.80 0.37
CA HIS A 30 18.88 4.41 0.73
C HIS A 30 17.53 4.35 1.45
N GLY A 31 17.03 3.13 1.64
CA GLY A 31 15.84 2.86 2.42
C GLY A 31 14.56 2.75 1.61
N ALA A 32 14.55 3.10 0.32
CA ALA A 32 13.45 2.79 -0.60
C ALA A 32 13.69 1.43 -1.27
N HIS A 33 12.71 0.53 -1.18
CA HIS A 33 12.79 -0.83 -1.69
C HIS A 33 11.56 -1.16 -2.55
N VAL A 34 11.77 -1.71 -3.74
CA VAL A 34 10.69 -2.28 -4.55
C VAL A 34 10.38 -3.67 -4.01
N LEU A 35 9.17 -3.86 -3.49
CA LEU A 35 8.70 -5.15 -2.96
C LEU A 35 8.05 -6.00 -4.06
N ALA A 36 7.35 -5.35 -4.99
CA ALA A 36 6.73 -5.97 -6.15
C ALA A 36 6.62 -4.96 -7.28
N ASN A 37 6.82 -5.42 -8.52
CA ASN A 37 6.59 -4.63 -9.73
C ASN A 37 6.06 -5.54 -10.84
N THR A 38 4.79 -5.92 -10.71
CA THR A 38 4.10 -6.84 -11.61
C THR A 38 2.82 -6.20 -12.12
N THR A 39 2.20 -6.78 -13.14
CA THR A 39 0.89 -6.33 -13.64
C THR A 39 -0.26 -6.56 -12.64
N ARG A 40 -0.05 -7.34 -11.58
CA ARG A 40 -1.06 -7.63 -10.55
C ARG A 40 -0.90 -6.79 -9.30
N LEU A 41 0.35 -6.46 -8.95
CA LEU A 41 0.73 -5.77 -7.73
C LEU A 41 2.01 -4.95 -7.97
N GLN A 42 1.96 -3.69 -7.55
CA GLN A 42 3.13 -2.83 -7.40
C GLN A 42 3.22 -2.37 -5.95
N ALA A 43 4.36 -2.59 -5.31
CA ALA A 43 4.54 -2.25 -3.90
C ALA A 43 5.96 -1.77 -3.61
N VAL A 44 6.06 -0.77 -2.73
CA VAL A 44 7.32 -0.21 -2.27
C VAL A 44 7.33 -0.06 -0.75
N ARG A 45 8.53 -0.11 -0.16
CA ARG A 45 8.76 0.14 1.26
C ARG A 45 9.77 1.26 1.41
N HIS A 46 9.58 2.13 2.39
CA HIS A 46 10.59 3.08 2.82
C HIS A 46 10.94 2.88 4.30
N ASP A 47 12.10 2.29 4.58
CA ASP A 47 12.53 1.89 5.94
C ASP A 47 12.71 3.11 6.84
N GLY A 48 13.38 4.14 6.32
CA GLY A 48 13.57 5.41 7.02
C GLY A 48 12.25 6.16 7.35
N LEU A 49 11.14 5.85 6.68
CA LEU A 49 9.81 6.44 6.92
C LEU A 49 8.86 5.46 7.65
N GLY A 50 9.24 4.19 7.78
CA GLY A 50 8.38 3.11 8.27
C GLY A 50 7.18 2.86 7.36
N LEU A 51 7.29 3.18 6.06
CA LEU A 51 6.18 3.24 5.12
C LEU A 51 6.15 2.00 4.22
N THR A 52 4.98 1.48 3.93
CA THR A 52 4.72 0.49 2.89
C THR A 52 3.54 0.98 2.05
N ALA A 53 3.73 1.06 0.74
CA ALA A 53 2.68 1.40 -0.21
C ALA A 53 2.45 0.22 -1.15
N ALA A 54 1.19 -0.09 -1.46
CA ALA A 54 0.82 -1.17 -2.36
C ALA A 54 -0.39 -0.79 -3.21
N ASN A 55 -0.24 -0.91 -4.53
CA ASN A 55 -1.31 -0.84 -5.51
C ASN A 55 -1.55 -2.25 -6.06
N THR A 56 -2.78 -2.71 -5.94
CA THR A 56 -3.25 -4.00 -6.43
C THR A 56 -4.22 -3.76 -7.58
N PHE A 57 -4.07 -4.51 -8.66
CA PHE A 57 -4.75 -4.22 -9.93
C PHE A 57 -5.75 -5.28 -10.36
N THR A 58 -5.71 -6.47 -9.75
CA THR A 58 -6.59 -7.58 -10.14
C THR A 58 -7.47 -8.04 -8.98
N ALA A 59 -8.54 -8.76 -9.31
CA ALA A 59 -9.28 -9.55 -8.34
C ALA A 59 -8.39 -10.57 -7.61
N GLY A 60 -8.92 -11.10 -6.51
CA GLY A 60 -8.28 -12.08 -5.65
C GLY A 60 -7.32 -11.47 -4.62
N THR A 61 -6.61 -12.35 -3.92
CA THR A 61 -5.78 -11.98 -2.78
C THR A 61 -4.35 -11.63 -3.19
N HIS A 62 -3.82 -10.54 -2.64
CA HIS A 62 -2.44 -10.08 -2.87
C HIS A 62 -1.68 -9.99 -1.56
N HIS A 63 -0.39 -10.37 -1.56
CA HIS A 63 0.46 -10.34 -0.37
C HIS A 63 1.75 -9.56 -0.60
N THR A 64 2.13 -8.70 0.34
CA THR A 64 3.43 -7.99 0.32
C THR A 64 3.79 -7.44 1.69
N ALA A 65 5.04 -7.54 2.15
CA ALA A 65 5.54 -6.92 3.39
C ALA A 65 4.59 -7.01 4.62
N GLY A 66 4.03 -8.19 4.88
CA GLY A 66 3.10 -8.40 6.00
C GLY A 66 1.73 -7.72 5.81
N LEU A 67 1.37 -7.38 4.59
CA LEU A 67 0.08 -6.86 4.15
C LEU A 67 -0.59 -7.91 3.27
N THR A 68 -1.88 -8.13 3.50
CA THR A 68 -2.77 -8.82 2.55
C THR A 68 -3.84 -7.83 2.09
N VAL A 69 -4.12 -7.76 0.79
CA VAL A 69 -5.15 -6.89 0.20
C VAL A 69 -6.04 -7.73 -0.71
N GLU A 70 -7.36 -7.58 -0.56
CA GLU A 70 -8.34 -8.32 -1.36
C GLU A 70 -8.88 -7.48 -2.53
N GLY A 71 -8.59 -7.92 -3.74
CA GLY A 71 -8.95 -7.28 -5.01
C GLY A 71 -8.14 -6.01 -5.29
N ALA A 72 -8.61 -5.19 -6.23
CA ALA A 72 -7.98 -3.92 -6.59
C ALA A 72 -8.17 -2.83 -5.52
N ALA A 73 -7.07 -2.20 -5.12
CA ALA A 73 -7.03 -1.13 -4.12
C ALA A 73 -5.66 -0.44 -4.09
N SER A 74 -5.63 0.78 -3.55
CA SER A 74 -4.41 1.49 -3.16
C SER A 74 -4.33 1.56 -1.63
N VAL A 75 -3.22 1.07 -1.07
CA VAL A 75 -3.03 0.93 0.39
C VAL A 75 -1.71 1.54 0.80
N LEU A 76 -1.75 2.39 1.83
CA LEU A 76 -0.58 2.97 2.49
C LEU A 76 -0.58 2.58 3.96
N VAL A 77 0.53 2.00 4.44
CA VAL A 77 0.72 1.64 5.84
C VAL A 77 1.97 2.31 6.37
N ARG A 78 1.86 3.01 7.50
CA ARG A 78 3.01 3.56 8.23
C ARG A 78 3.09 2.92 9.60
N ARG A 79 4.21 2.29 9.93
CA ARG A 79 4.46 1.61 11.21
C ARG A 79 5.50 2.39 12.01
N ARG A 80 5.05 3.10 13.04
CA ARG A 80 5.89 3.78 14.05
C ARG A 80 5.39 3.38 15.43
N GLU A 81 5.38 4.30 16.38
CA GLU A 81 4.74 4.11 17.69
C GLU A 81 3.28 3.67 17.53
N GLU A 82 2.55 4.34 16.64
CA GLU A 82 1.24 3.93 16.14
C GLU A 82 1.33 3.40 14.70
N VAL A 83 0.36 2.58 14.32
CA VAL A 83 0.21 2.09 12.95
C VAL A 83 -0.90 2.89 12.27
N THR A 84 -0.57 3.66 11.23
CA THR A 84 -1.58 4.33 10.40
C THR A 84 -1.76 3.58 9.09
N VAL A 85 -3.01 3.45 8.66
CA VAL A 85 -3.38 2.83 7.39
C VAL A 85 -4.30 3.79 6.64
N ALA A 86 -4.03 4.00 5.35
CA ALA A 86 -4.96 4.66 4.43
C ALA A 86 -5.26 3.69 3.28
N VAL A 87 -6.54 3.57 2.94
CA VAL A 87 -7.03 2.68 1.89
C VAL A 87 -7.95 3.47 0.97
N SER A 88 -7.79 3.32 -0.34
CA SER A 88 -8.77 3.78 -1.32
C SER A 88 -9.12 2.66 -2.29
N ASP A 89 -10.31 2.75 -2.86
CA ASP A 89 -10.68 2.06 -4.09
C ASP A 89 -10.58 3.07 -5.26
N PRO A 90 -9.48 3.05 -6.05
CA PRO A 90 -9.35 3.94 -7.20
C PRO A 90 -10.29 3.59 -8.36
N THR A 91 -10.87 2.38 -8.38
CA THR A 91 -11.80 1.96 -9.44
C THR A 91 -13.16 2.63 -9.28
N THR A 92 -13.51 3.04 -8.05
CA THR A 92 -14.81 3.61 -7.68
C THR A 92 -16.00 2.66 -7.87
N GLU A 93 -15.72 1.38 -8.06
CA GLU A 93 -16.71 0.34 -8.37
C GLU A 93 -16.99 -0.59 -7.19
N ARG A 94 -16.25 -0.45 -6.07
CA ARG A 94 -16.32 -1.39 -4.95
C ARG A 94 -16.97 -0.78 -3.73
N ASP A 95 -17.84 -1.55 -3.10
CA ASP A 95 -18.46 -1.16 -1.82
C ASP A 95 -17.53 -1.40 -0.63
N THR A 96 -16.58 -2.33 -0.74
CA THR A 96 -15.66 -2.65 0.36
C THR A 96 -14.30 -3.11 -0.14
N VAL A 97 -13.27 -2.64 0.57
CA VAL A 97 -11.90 -3.15 0.47
C VAL A 97 -11.50 -3.80 1.80
N THR A 98 -10.99 -5.03 1.72
CA THR A 98 -10.45 -5.74 2.88
C THR A 98 -8.93 -5.71 2.87
N VAL A 99 -8.35 -5.37 4.02
CA VAL A 99 -6.90 -5.37 4.26
C VAL A 99 -6.58 -6.15 5.53
N VAL A 100 -5.53 -6.97 5.52
CA VAL A 100 -5.00 -7.62 6.73
C VAL A 100 -3.57 -7.22 6.97
N LEU A 101 -3.30 -6.69 8.16
CA LEU A 101 -1.95 -6.44 8.66
C LEU A 101 -1.50 -7.67 9.46
N ARG A 102 -0.48 -8.37 8.99
CA ARG A 102 0.15 -9.47 9.74
C ARG A 102 0.89 -8.95 10.97
N GLY A 103 0.92 -9.77 12.02
CA GLY A 103 1.63 -9.48 13.26
C GLY A 103 0.68 -9.39 14.46
N ARG A 104 0.95 -8.44 15.36
CA ARG A 104 0.16 -8.27 16.58
C ARG A 104 -1.28 -7.83 16.28
N GLY A 105 -2.21 -8.23 17.14
CA GLY A 105 -3.60 -7.77 17.08
C GLY A 105 -3.73 -6.34 17.61
N LEU A 106 -4.04 -5.40 16.73
CA LEU A 106 -4.19 -3.98 17.03
C LEU A 106 -5.66 -3.63 17.33
N ARG A 107 -5.91 -2.43 17.85
CA ARG A 107 -7.25 -1.84 17.94
C ARG A 107 -7.29 -0.45 17.31
N LYS A 108 -8.46 -0.04 16.82
CA LYS A 108 -8.72 1.31 16.32
C LYS A 108 -8.60 2.31 17.48
N VAL A 109 -7.77 3.33 17.31
CA VAL A 109 -7.63 4.47 18.22
C VAL A 109 -8.45 5.65 17.70
N ARG A 110 -8.32 5.95 16.39
CA ARG A 110 -9.04 7.03 15.70
C ARG A 110 -9.04 6.80 14.19
N GLY A 111 -9.87 7.53 13.46
CA GLY A 111 -9.98 7.46 12.00
C GLY A 111 -11.43 7.29 11.54
N ASP A 112 -11.62 7.14 10.24
CA ASP A 112 -12.93 7.15 9.61
C ASP A 112 -13.85 6.04 10.12
N ASP A 113 -15.13 6.35 10.31
CA ASP A 113 -16.15 5.39 10.77
C ASP A 113 -16.41 4.27 9.76
N ALA A 114 -16.16 4.55 8.49
CA ALA A 114 -16.17 3.58 7.39
C ALA A 114 -15.11 2.47 7.55
N VAL A 115 -14.13 2.62 8.45
CA VAL A 115 -13.08 1.62 8.69
C VAL A 115 -13.40 0.79 9.93
N ARG A 116 -13.82 -0.46 9.71
CA ARG A 116 -14.07 -1.45 10.77
C ARG A 116 -12.81 -2.28 11.02
N VAL A 117 -12.39 -2.38 12.28
CA VAL A 117 -11.14 -3.05 12.66
C VAL A 117 -11.42 -4.24 13.57
N ARG A 118 -10.89 -5.40 13.23
CA ARG A 118 -11.04 -6.64 14.02
C ARG A 118 -9.73 -7.40 14.10
N ARG A 119 -9.47 -8.03 15.25
CA ARG A 119 -8.33 -8.94 15.41
C ARG A 119 -8.65 -10.26 14.73
N VAL A 120 -7.67 -10.86 14.07
CA VAL A 120 -7.77 -12.17 13.42
C VAL A 120 -6.54 -13.00 13.78
N PRO A 121 -6.57 -14.34 13.65
CA PRO A 121 -5.39 -15.16 13.84
C PRO A 121 -4.21 -14.64 13.00
N GLY A 122 -3.10 -14.33 13.66
CA GLY A 122 -1.89 -13.82 13.01
C GLY A 122 -1.93 -12.36 12.54
N GLY A 123 -2.94 -11.56 12.88
CA GLY A 123 -2.98 -10.16 12.46
C GLY A 123 -4.19 -9.32 12.87
N THR A 124 -4.37 -8.22 12.14
CA THR A 124 -5.47 -7.27 12.26
C THR A 124 -6.14 -7.08 10.90
N ARG A 125 -7.45 -7.34 10.82
CA ARG A 125 -8.27 -7.14 9.63
C ARG A 125 -8.94 -5.77 9.69
N LEU A 126 -8.90 -5.08 8.55
CA LEU A 126 -9.61 -3.84 8.28
C LEU A 126 -10.62 -4.15 7.17
N ASP A 127 -11.88 -3.86 7.41
CA ASP A 127 -12.93 -3.81 6.40
C ASP A 127 -13.28 -2.33 6.18
N VAL A 128 -12.98 -1.82 5.00
CA VAL A 128 -13.11 -0.41 4.64
C VAL A 128 -14.29 -0.27 3.70
N ASP A 129 -15.35 0.39 4.16
CA ASP A 129 -16.52 0.73 3.36
C ASP A 129 -16.17 1.86 2.38
N THR A 130 -16.05 1.51 1.11
CA THR A 130 -15.70 2.42 0.01
C THR A 130 -16.91 2.85 -0.81
N HIS A 131 -18.12 2.42 -0.43
CA HIS A 131 -19.34 2.83 -1.11
C HIS A 131 -19.50 4.35 -1.09
N HIS A 132 -19.70 4.95 -2.27
CA HIS A 132 -19.74 6.41 -2.46
C HIS A 132 -18.50 7.16 -1.91
N ALA A 133 -17.35 6.49 -1.77
CA ALA A 133 -16.10 7.16 -1.43
C ALA A 133 -15.49 7.88 -2.64
N TYR A 134 -15.87 7.51 -3.87
CA TYR A 134 -15.43 8.15 -5.13
C TYR A 134 -13.89 8.31 -5.22
N GLY A 135 -13.15 7.26 -4.84
CA GLY A 135 -11.68 7.26 -4.87
C GLY A 135 -11.02 7.94 -3.66
N ARG A 136 -11.80 8.49 -2.72
CA ARG A 136 -11.27 9.08 -1.47
C ARG A 136 -10.54 8.02 -0.65
N SER A 137 -9.41 8.41 -0.08
CA SER A 137 -8.70 7.60 0.92
C SER A 137 -9.43 7.64 2.26
N LEU A 138 -9.62 6.46 2.85
CA LEU A 138 -10.17 6.25 4.18
C LEU A 138 -9.06 5.77 5.12
N GLY A 139 -8.89 6.48 6.23
CA GLY A 139 -7.76 6.38 7.13
C GLY A 139 -8.13 5.85 8.51
N VAL A 140 -7.21 5.09 9.12
CA VAL A 140 -7.29 4.65 10.50
C VAL A 140 -5.93 4.64 11.19
N THR A 141 -5.93 4.99 12.47
CA THR A 141 -4.79 4.87 13.38
C THR A 141 -5.05 3.75 14.38
N LEU A 142 -4.07 2.88 14.55
CA LEU A 142 -4.15 1.64 15.32
C LEU A 142 -3.03 1.56 16.35
N ARG A 143 -3.31 0.90 17.49
CA ARG A 143 -2.32 0.60 18.54
C ARG A 143 -2.44 -0.83 19.05
#